data_AF-A0A285F5W9-F1
#
_entry.id   AF-A0A285F5W9-F1
#
_cell.length_a   1.000
_cell.length_b   1.000
_cell.length_c   1.000
_cell.angle_alpha   90.00
_cell.angle_beta   90.00
_cell.angle_gamma   90.00
#
_symmetry.space_group_name_H-M   'P 1'
#
loop_
_entity.id
_entity.type
_entity.pdbx_description
1 polymer ?
#
loop_
_entity_poly.entity_id
_entity_poly.type
_entity_poly.pdbx_seq_one_letter_code
_entity_poly.pdbx_strand_id
1 'polypeptide(L)'
;MLIEVFMLLVLIIPLWLIKNSFSFKNKYLKVFNLVVFSLISIISIMFILSLLNDMILTIEEGHDPSFKKVQQIKIDDYIVNVYLTNGGATTDFGIVIRQEKEIILGLLLVKNIYTKYHQKNIAVKKVGEDLLEIDNQLIKLNRYVYF
;
A
#
# COMPACT_ATOMS: atom_id res chain seq x y z
N MET A 1 0.80 10.17 -8.58
CA MET A 1 0.20 10.40 -9.92
C MET A 1 -0.92 9.41 -10.29
N LEU A 2 -0.66 8.12 -10.54
CA LEU A 2 -1.71 7.19 -11.00
C LEU A 2 -2.88 7.02 -10.00
N ILE A 3 -2.56 6.91 -8.71
CA ILE A 3 -3.54 6.76 -7.63
C ILE A 3 -4.39 8.03 -7.48
N GLU A 4 -3.78 9.22 -7.55
CA GLU A 4 -4.50 10.50 -7.53
C GLU A 4 -5.51 10.61 -8.67
N VAL A 5 -5.08 10.25 -9.90
CA VAL A 5 -5.97 10.26 -11.08
C VAL A 5 -7.12 9.27 -10.89
N PHE A 6 -6.85 8.07 -10.36
CA PHE A 6 -7.87 7.09 -10.06
C PHE A 6 -8.90 7.60 -9.03
N MET A 7 -8.45 8.16 -7.91
CA MET A 7 -9.34 8.74 -6.88
C MET A 7 -10.21 9.87 -7.45
N LEU A 8 -9.62 10.71 -8.32
CA LEU A 8 -10.33 11.79 -8.99
C LEU A 8 -11.45 11.26 -9.90
N LEU A 9 -11.19 10.19 -10.65
CA LEU A 9 -12.20 9.54 -11.50
C LEU A 9 -13.34 8.92 -10.68
N VAL A 10 -13.03 8.24 -9.57
CA VAL A 10 -14.01 7.63 -8.66
C VAL A 10 -14.98 8.68 -8.08
N LEU A 11 -14.52 9.93 -7.91
CA LEU A 11 -15.35 11.04 -7.44
C LEU A 11 -16.11 11.75 -8.58
N ILE A 12 -15.47 11.98 -9.72
CA ILE A 12 -16.05 12.77 -10.83
C ILE A 12 -17.14 12.02 -11.58
N ILE A 13 -16.97 10.71 -11.81
CA ILE A 13 -17.93 9.92 -12.58
C ILE A 13 -19.34 9.95 -11.95
N PRO A 14 -19.52 9.68 -10.64
CA PRO A 14 -20.84 9.74 -10.01
C PRO A 14 -21.45 11.15 -10.05
N LEU A 15 -20.66 12.20 -9.79
CA LEU A 15 -21.13 13.59 -9.84
C LEU A 15 -21.58 13.99 -11.24
N TRP A 16 -20.85 13.54 -12.27
CA TRP A 16 -21.22 13.77 -13.66
C TRP A 16 -22.52 13.04 -14.03
N LEU A 17 -22.73 11.83 -13.53
CA LEU A 17 -23.98 11.08 -13.72
C LEU A 17 -25.18 11.73 -13.00
N ILE A 18 -24.97 12.28 -11.80
CA ILE A 18 -25.99 13.11 -11.11
C ILE A 18 -26.35 14.32 -11.97
N LYS A 19 -25.36 15.06 -12.47
CA LYS A 19 -25.60 16.20 -13.37
C LYS A 19 -26.41 15.78 -14.59
N ASN A 20 -26.05 14.65 -15.21
CA ASN A 20 -26.75 14.15 -16.40
C ASN A 20 -28.18 13.68 -16.10
N SER A 21 -28.49 13.34 -14.85
CA SER A 21 -29.84 12.94 -14.42
C SER A 21 -30.87 14.05 -14.61
N PHE A 22 -30.44 15.32 -14.60
CA PHE A 22 -31.30 16.47 -14.84
C PHE A 22 -31.70 16.66 -16.31
N SER A 23 -30.96 16.05 -17.25
CA SER A 23 -31.21 16.13 -18.69
C SER A 23 -32.43 15.32 -19.14
N PHE A 24 -32.91 14.38 -18.32
CA PHE A 24 -34.07 13.55 -18.66
C PHE A 24 -35.37 14.35 -18.64
N LYS A 25 -36.18 14.21 -19.70
CA LYS A 25 -37.52 14.84 -19.80
C LYS A 25 -38.55 14.20 -18.87
N ASN A 26 -38.50 12.87 -18.70
CA ASN A 26 -39.41 12.15 -17.84
C ASN A 26 -39.06 12.36 -16.36
N LYS A 27 -40.02 12.90 -15.58
CA LYS A 27 -39.85 13.19 -14.14
C LYS A 27 -39.49 11.95 -13.32
N TYR A 28 -40.07 10.80 -13.61
CA TYR A 28 -39.81 9.56 -12.87
C TYR A 28 -38.38 9.06 -13.10
N LEU A 29 -37.93 9.04 -14.37
CA LEU A 29 -36.55 8.66 -14.71
C LEU A 29 -35.53 9.63 -14.11
N LYS A 30 -35.85 10.92 -14.05
CA LYS A 30 -35.01 11.93 -13.40
C LYS A 30 -34.82 11.64 -11.92
N VAL A 31 -35.92 11.43 -11.19
CA VAL A 31 -35.88 11.14 -9.75
C VAL A 31 -35.17 9.81 -9.47
N PHE A 32 -35.50 8.76 -10.23
CA PHE A 32 -34.88 7.45 -10.09
C PHE A 32 -33.35 7.50 -10.26
N ASN A 33 -32.87 8.10 -11.35
CA ASN A 33 -31.43 8.23 -11.60
C ASN A 33 -30.74 9.09 -10.55
N LEU A 34 -31.38 10.18 -10.11
CA LEU A 34 -30.82 11.05 -9.08
C LEU A 34 -30.62 10.29 -7.76
N VAL A 35 -31.60 9.48 -7.33
CA VAL A 35 -31.46 8.63 -6.14
C VAL A 35 -30.33 7.61 -6.31
N VAL A 36 -30.32 6.87 -7.42
CA VAL A 36 -29.31 5.82 -7.68
C VAL A 36 -27.89 6.40 -7.71
N PHE A 37 -27.66 7.48 -8.46
CA PHE A 37 -26.32 8.06 -8.56
C PHE A 37 -25.90 8.83 -7.30
N SER A 38 -26.86 9.32 -6.50
CA SER A 38 -26.55 9.86 -5.17
C SER A 38 -26.04 8.77 -4.24
N LEU A 39 -26.67 7.60 -4.22
CA LEU A 39 -26.19 6.45 -3.44
C LEU A 39 -24.80 6.00 -3.88
N ILE A 40 -24.56 5.92 -5.19
CA ILE A 40 -23.23 5.59 -5.74
C ILE A 40 -22.19 6.64 -5.33
N SER A 41 -22.55 7.93 -5.35
CA SER A 41 -21.63 9.01 -4.92
C SER A 41 -21.25 8.89 -3.45
N ILE A 42 -22.20 8.54 -2.58
CA ILE A 42 -21.94 8.30 -1.15
C ILE A 42 -20.95 7.14 -1.00
N ILE A 43 -21.17 6.02 -1.71
CA ILE A 43 -20.26 4.86 -1.67
C ILE A 43 -18.85 5.26 -2.15
N SER A 44 -18.74 6.01 -3.25
CA SER A 44 -17.46 6.51 -3.75
C SER A 44 -16.72 7.37 -2.72
N ILE A 45 -17.43 8.26 -2.02
CA ILE A 45 -16.84 9.09 -0.96
C ILE A 45 -16.35 8.22 0.19
N MET A 46 -17.18 7.27 0.67
CA MET A 46 -16.78 6.35 1.74
C MET A 46 -15.54 5.54 1.37
N PHE A 47 -15.46 5.07 0.12
CA PHE A 47 -14.29 4.35 -0.37
C PHE A 47 -13.02 5.20 -0.37
N ILE A 48 -13.11 6.45 -0.83
CA ILE A 48 -11.96 7.39 -0.79
C ILE A 48 -11.54 7.68 0.65
N LEU A 49 -12.49 7.89 1.57
CA LEU A 49 -12.17 8.10 2.99
C LEU A 49 -11.46 6.90 3.60
N SER A 50 -11.85 5.67 3.25
CA SER A 50 -11.16 4.45 3.68
C SER A 50 -9.72 4.41 3.16
N LEU A 51 -9.50 4.73 1.89
CA LEU A 51 -8.14 4.77 1.31
C LEU A 51 -7.26 5.84 1.95
N LEU A 52 -7.82 7.02 2.22
CA LEU A 52 -7.10 8.09 2.90
C LEU A 52 -6.74 7.69 4.33
N ASN A 53 -7.65 7.03 5.04
CA ASN A 53 -7.39 6.51 6.38
C ASN A 53 -6.25 5.47 6.37
N ASP A 54 -6.28 4.52 5.44
CA ASP A 54 -5.20 3.53 5.29
C ASP A 54 -3.86 4.19 4.95
N MET A 55 -3.87 5.23 4.11
CA MET A 55 -2.67 6.00 3.76
C MET A 55 -2.10 6.73 4.99
N ILE A 56 -2.96 7.36 5.80
CA ILE A 56 -2.55 8.03 7.04
C ILE A 56 -1.93 7.02 8.02
N LEU A 57 -2.60 5.89 8.26
CA LEU A 57 -2.09 4.82 9.13
C LEU A 57 -0.74 4.26 8.64
N THR A 58 -0.58 4.13 7.33
CA THR A 58 0.68 3.66 6.73
C THR A 58 1.82 4.69 6.88
N ILE A 59 1.52 5.98 6.70
CA ILE A 59 2.52 7.05 6.75
C ILE A 59 2.91 7.41 8.20
N GLU A 60 1.91 7.60 9.07
CA GLU A 60 2.15 8.09 10.44
C GLU A 60 2.54 6.96 11.40
N GLU A 61 1.93 5.77 11.27
CA GLU A 61 2.15 4.67 12.21
C GLU A 61 3.07 3.58 11.64
N GLY A 62 3.40 3.65 10.35
CA GLY A 62 4.17 2.60 9.67
C GLY A 62 3.47 1.24 9.70
N HIS A 63 2.15 1.23 9.90
CA HIS A 63 1.35 0.06 10.20
C HIS A 63 0.66 -0.47 8.94
N ASP A 64 1.31 -1.41 8.25
CA ASP A 64 0.66 -2.25 7.23
C ASP A 64 0.05 -3.48 7.93
N PRO A 65 -1.29 -3.66 7.97
CA PRO A 65 -1.92 -4.79 8.64
C PRO A 65 -1.54 -6.15 8.04
N SER A 66 -0.98 -6.17 6.83
CA SER A 66 -0.50 -7.39 6.15
C SER A 66 0.92 -7.77 6.58
N PHE A 67 1.68 -6.85 7.19
CA PHE A 67 3.09 -7.03 7.52
C PHE A 67 3.41 -6.49 8.91
N LYS A 68 3.68 -7.39 9.87
CA LYS A 68 4.17 -6.97 11.18
C LYS A 68 5.67 -6.70 11.10
N LYS A 69 6.10 -5.44 11.18
CA LYS A 69 7.52 -5.07 11.23
C LYS A 69 8.15 -5.59 12.53
N VAL A 70 9.23 -6.37 12.41
CA VAL A 70 9.93 -7.00 13.55
C VAL A 70 11.28 -6.33 13.81
N GLN A 71 11.97 -5.92 12.74
CA GLN A 71 13.28 -5.28 12.83
C GLN A 71 13.43 -4.27 11.69
N GLN A 72 14.13 -3.18 11.97
CA GLN A 72 14.49 -2.17 10.99
C GLN A 72 15.99 -1.88 11.09
N ILE A 73 16.66 -1.81 9.95
CA ILE A 73 18.08 -1.47 9.84
C ILE A 73 18.21 -0.32 8.85
N LYS A 74 18.69 0.84 9.32
CA LYS A 74 18.94 2.00 8.46
C LYS A 74 20.33 1.89 7.83
N ILE A 75 20.41 2.03 6.51
CA ILE A 75 21.65 2.00 5.75
C ILE A 75 21.62 3.18 4.77
N ASP A 76 22.31 4.25 5.15
CA ASP A 76 22.37 5.51 4.41
C ASP A 76 20.98 6.01 3.98
N ASP A 77 20.69 5.97 2.67
CA ASP A 77 19.47 6.48 2.04
C ASP A 77 18.34 5.44 1.92
N TYR A 78 18.56 4.20 2.38
CA TYR A 78 17.53 3.17 2.37
C TYR A 78 17.41 2.46 3.70
N ILE A 79 16.28 1.79 3.86
CA ILE A 79 15.88 1.11 5.07
C ILE A 79 15.67 -0.35 4.71
N VAL A 80 16.29 -1.24 5.47
CA VAL A 80 15.99 -2.67 5.38
C VAL A 80 15.03 -3.01 6.50
N ASN A 81 13.80 -3.36 6.12
CA ASN A 81 12.74 -3.76 7.03
C ASN A 81 12.54 -5.27 6.99
N VAL A 82 12.45 -5.87 8.17
CA VAL A 82 12.14 -7.29 8.38
C VAL A 82 10.70 -7.38 8.83
N TYR A 83 9.88 -8.09 8.07
CA TYR A 83 8.47 -8.27 8.34
C TYR A 83 8.15 -9.72 8.63
N LEU A 84 7.32 -9.94 9.65
CA LEU A 84 6.61 -11.18 9.87
C LEU A 84 5.27 -11.10 9.14
N THR A 85 5.06 -12.02 8.21
CA THR A 85 3.79 -12.18 7.50
C THR A 85 2.97 -13.25 8.19
N ASN A 86 1.67 -13.02 8.32
CA ASN A 86 0.72 -14.00 8.82
C ASN A 86 0.09 -14.85 7.70
N GLY A 87 0.46 -14.60 6.44
CA GLY A 87 0.09 -15.44 5.28
C GLY A 87 -1.39 -15.37 4.85
N GLY A 88 -2.27 -14.71 5.60
CA GLY A 88 -3.69 -14.66 5.25
C GLY A 88 -4.31 -16.04 5.07
N ALA A 89 -5.34 -16.16 4.23
CA ALA A 89 -6.12 -17.39 4.09
C ALA A 89 -5.47 -18.48 3.20
N THR A 90 -4.53 -18.10 2.33
CA THR A 90 -3.99 -18.97 1.26
C THR A 90 -2.47 -19.08 1.25
N THR A 91 -1.77 -18.28 2.05
CA THR A 91 -0.31 -18.37 2.20
C THR A 91 0.05 -18.64 3.65
N ASP A 92 1.20 -19.26 3.89
CA ASP A 92 1.65 -19.57 5.24
C ASP A 92 2.39 -18.38 5.87
N PHE A 93 2.51 -18.38 7.20
CA PHE A 93 3.31 -17.41 7.92
C PHE A 93 4.78 -17.48 7.47
N GLY A 94 5.49 -16.36 7.56
CA GLY A 94 6.87 -16.31 7.13
C GLY A 94 7.54 -14.99 7.43
N ILE A 95 8.77 -14.88 6.94
CA ILE A 95 9.58 -13.67 7.06
C ILE A 95 9.88 -13.14 5.68
N VAL A 96 9.65 -11.85 5.50
CA VAL A 96 9.99 -11.11 4.29
C VAL A 96 10.93 -9.98 4.69
N ILE A 97 12.10 -9.91 4.05
CA ILE A 97 13.06 -8.82 4.24
C ILE A 97 13.02 -7.96 2.98
N ARG A 98 12.76 -6.67 3.18
CA ARG A 98 12.61 -5.68 2.11
C ARG A 98 13.61 -4.56 2.28
N GLN A 99 14.21 -4.15 1.17
CA GLN A 99 14.90 -2.88 1.08
C GLN A 99 13.92 -1.84 0.55
N GLU A 100 13.79 -0.76 1.29
CA GLU A 100 12.83 0.29 1.07
C GLU A 100 13.56 1.63 0.96
N LYS A 101 13.27 2.39 -0.09
CA LYS A 101 13.76 3.75 -0.26
C LYS A 101 12.58 4.66 -0.53
N GLU A 102 12.40 5.66 0.32
CA GLU A 102 11.39 6.68 0.10
C GLU A 102 11.82 7.57 -1.07
N ILE A 103 10.98 7.69 -2.10
CA ILE A 103 11.22 8.63 -3.21
C ILE A 103 10.57 9.98 -2.87
N ILE A 104 9.32 9.91 -2.40
CA ILE A 104 8.47 11.04 -2.00
C ILE A 104 7.62 10.58 -0.83
N LEU A 105 7.06 11.52 -0.06
CA LEU A 105 6.31 11.25 1.16
C LEU A 105 5.27 10.13 0.96
N GLY A 106 5.45 9.02 1.65
CA GLY A 106 4.54 7.86 1.61
C GLY A 106 4.66 6.95 0.38
N LEU A 107 5.54 7.26 -0.59
CA LEU A 107 5.84 6.40 -1.73
C LEU A 107 7.23 5.77 -1.58
N LEU A 108 7.23 4.47 -1.31
CA LEU A 108 8.43 3.67 -1.11
C LEU A 108 8.75 2.85 -2.37
N LEU A 109 9.99 2.87 -2.83
CA LEU A 109 10.56 1.82 -3.67
C LEU A 109 10.86 0.64 -2.77
N VAL A 110 10.25 -0.50 -3.04
CA VAL A 110 10.38 -1.71 -2.22
C VAL A 110 10.98 -2.83 -3.05
N LYS A 111 12.08 -3.43 -2.62
CA LYS A 111 12.64 -4.67 -3.20
C LYS A 111 12.65 -5.78 -2.16
N ASN A 112 12.07 -6.93 -2.50
CA ASN A 112 12.22 -8.13 -1.67
C ASN A 112 13.64 -8.68 -1.83
N ILE A 113 14.39 -8.73 -0.73
CA ILE A 113 15.77 -9.24 -0.71
C ILE A 113 15.79 -10.72 -0.30
N TYR A 114 14.91 -11.07 0.64
CA TYR A 114 14.84 -12.42 1.19
C TYR A 114 13.40 -12.74 1.56
N THR A 115 13.00 -13.99 1.35
CA THR A 115 11.69 -14.49 1.76
C THR A 115 11.83 -15.93 2.18
N LYS A 116 11.29 -16.27 3.36
CA LYS A 116 11.27 -17.63 3.86
C LYS A 116 9.96 -17.92 4.58
N TYR A 117 9.28 -18.95 4.11
CA TYR A 117 8.03 -19.44 4.69
C TYR A 117 8.29 -20.35 5.89
N HIS A 118 7.29 -20.51 6.75
CA HIS A 118 7.32 -21.34 7.96
C HIS A 118 8.40 -20.94 8.99
N GLN A 119 8.83 -19.68 8.98
CA GLN A 119 9.82 -19.16 9.91
C GLN A 119 9.26 -17.97 10.69
N LYS A 120 9.47 -17.96 12.02
CA LYS A 120 8.99 -16.88 12.92
C LYS A 120 10.09 -15.95 13.40
N ASN A 121 11.33 -16.44 13.47
CA ASN A 121 12.48 -15.67 13.93
C ASN A 121 13.58 -15.70 12.87
N ILE A 122 14.22 -14.56 12.62
CA ILE A 122 15.44 -14.47 11.82
C ILE A 122 16.38 -13.49 12.50
N ALA A 123 17.67 -13.77 12.44
CA ALA A 123 18.69 -12.80 12.81
C ALA A 123 19.14 -12.08 11.54
N VAL A 124 18.99 -10.75 11.53
CA VAL A 124 19.56 -9.89 10.49
C VAL A 124 20.58 -8.97 11.14
N LYS A 125 21.80 -8.98 10.61
CA LYS A 125 22.91 -8.15 11.07
C LYS A 125 23.55 -7.41 9.91
N LYS A 126 23.91 -6.15 10.13
CA LYS A 126 24.77 -5.38 9.22
C LYS A 126 26.22 -5.78 9.47
N VAL A 127 26.91 -6.24 8.43
CA VAL A 127 28.30 -6.74 8.53
C VAL A 127 29.27 -5.90 7.68
N GLY A 128 28.75 -5.04 6.81
CA GLY A 128 29.53 -4.04 6.06
C GLY A 128 28.63 -2.89 5.60
N GLU A 129 29.14 -1.99 4.75
CA GLU A 129 28.37 -0.84 4.24
C GLU A 129 27.08 -1.30 3.53
N ASP A 130 27.24 -2.19 2.55
CA ASP A 130 26.15 -2.73 1.72
C ASP A 130 26.02 -4.26 1.89
N LEU A 131 26.35 -4.79 3.07
CA LEU A 131 26.38 -6.23 3.36
C LEU A 131 25.56 -6.56 4.59
N LEU A 132 24.58 -7.45 4.40
CA LEU A 132 23.78 -8.03 5.46
C LEU A 132 24.09 -9.50 5.61
N GLU A 133 24.13 -9.97 6.85
CA GLU A 133 24.07 -11.38 7.18
C GLU A 133 22.64 -11.72 7.58
N ILE A 134 22.04 -12.64 6.84
CA ILE A 134 20.68 -13.13 7.01
C ILE A 134 20.77 -14.66 7.07
N ASP A 135 20.43 -15.27 8.21
CA ASP A 135 20.45 -16.73 8.39
C ASP A 135 21.81 -17.35 7.99
N ASN A 136 22.91 -16.73 8.45
CA ASN A 136 24.29 -17.08 8.15
C ASN A 136 24.68 -16.99 6.65
N GLN A 137 23.85 -16.33 5.82
CA GLN A 137 24.16 -16.02 4.43
C GLN A 137 24.47 -14.53 4.28
N LEU A 138 25.56 -14.23 3.59
CA LEU A 138 25.92 -12.86 3.24
C LEU A 138 25.17 -12.44 1.99
N ILE A 139 24.34 -11.41 2.12
CA ILE A 139 23.59 -10.80 1.04
C ILE A 139 24.13 -9.39 0.81
N LYS A 140 24.66 -9.16 -0.40
CA LYS A 140 25.07 -7.84 -0.85
C LYS A 140 23.85 -7.06 -1.31
N LEU A 141 23.66 -5.89 -0.72
CA LEU A 141 22.62 -4.95 -1.09
C LEU A 141 23.03 -4.19 -2.34
N ASN A 142 22.05 -3.95 -3.20
CA ASN A 142 22.24 -3.04 -4.31
C ASN A 142 21.71 -1.67 -3.89
N ARG A 143 22.53 -0.62 -4.02
CA ARG A 143 22.13 0.76 -3.70
C ARG A 143 20.94 1.22 -4.54
N TYR A 144 20.80 0.66 -5.74
CA TYR A 144 19.64 0.87 -6.57
C TYR A 144 18.63 -0.27 -6.36
N VAL A 145 17.51 0.08 -5.72
CA VAL A 145 16.44 -0.86 -5.35
C VAL A 145 15.85 -1.57 -6.59
N TYR A 146 16.05 -1.03 -7.81
CA TYR A 146 15.54 -1.60 -9.06
C TYR A 146 16.51 -1.52 -10.27
N PHE A 147 17.78 -1.15 -10.08
CA PHE A 147 18.78 -1.11 -11.16
C PHE A 147 20.00 -1.96 -10.81
#